data_AF-A0AB35Y0V6-F1
#
_entry.id   AF-A0AB35Y0V6-F1
#
_cell.length_a   1.000
_cell.length_b   1.000
_cell.length_c   1.000
_cell.angle_alpha   90.00
_cell.angle_beta   90.00
_cell.angle_gamma   90.00
#
_symmetry.space_group_name_H-M   'P 1'
#
loop_
_entity.id
_entity.type
_entity.pdbx_description
1 polymer ?
#
loop_
_entity_poly.entity_id
_entity_poly.type
_entity_poly.pdbx_seq_one_letter_code
_entity_poly.pdbx_strand_id
1 'polypeptide(L)'
;MSVVTICLGKPDAENYTGILKFLDVLLSSSRAAAEKKKILEEEFGVAMSEELEREVLIMCNLSQGVKAEGREEGIGIGREEGIGIGREEGIGIGEMRMLMRLVQEGDLKPERAAEKANMTVEEFKKAMENTPLQAV
;
A
#
# COMPACT_ATOMS: atom_id res chain seq x y z
N MET A 1 25.97 -0.96 4.52
CA MET A 1 24.96 -0.48 5.49
C MET A 1 24.74 -1.63 6.48
N SER A 2 24.98 -1.43 7.77
CA SER A 2 24.75 -2.45 8.80
C SER A 2 23.42 -2.13 9.49
N VAL A 3 22.50 -3.10 9.54
CA VAL A 3 21.22 -2.95 10.23
C VAL A 3 21.26 -3.81 11.48
N VAL A 4 21.03 -3.19 12.65
CA VAL A 4 20.95 -3.89 13.93
C VAL A 4 19.49 -3.90 14.37
N THR A 5 18.91 -5.09 14.48
CA THR A 5 17.52 -5.27 14.94
C THR A 5 17.51 -5.65 16.41
N ILE A 6 16.83 -4.87 17.24
CA ILE A 6 16.66 -5.13 18.67
C ILE A 6 15.19 -5.45 18.93
N CYS A 7 14.91 -6.64 19.47
CA CYS A 7 13.57 -7.05 19.86
C CYS A 7 13.25 -6.57 21.28
N LEU A 8 12.31 -5.64 21.43
CA LEU A 8 11.99 -4.99 22.71
C LEU A 8 11.05 -5.81 23.62
N GLY A 9 10.45 -6.90 23.11
CA GLY A 9 9.54 -7.76 23.87
C GLY A 9 8.09 -7.26 23.88
N LYS A 10 7.24 -7.89 24.69
CA LYS A 10 5.84 -7.49 24.91
C LYS A 10 5.65 -7.05 26.36
N PRO A 11 4.71 -6.12 26.65
CA PRO A 11 4.46 -5.65 28.01
C PRO A 11 4.14 -6.77 29.02
N ASP A 12 3.55 -7.87 28.54
CA ASP A 12 3.08 -8.99 29.36
C ASP A 12 4.15 -10.09 29.55
N ALA A 13 5.37 -9.89 29.05
CA ALA A 13 6.44 -10.87 29.17
C ALA A 13 7.21 -10.71 30.50
N GLU A 14 7.61 -11.82 31.12
CA GLU A 14 8.37 -11.82 32.39
C GLU A 14 9.68 -10.99 32.32
N ASN A 15 10.28 -10.90 31.12
CA ASN A 15 11.54 -10.18 30.89
C ASN A 15 11.35 -8.71 30.45
N TYR A 16 10.13 -8.17 30.50
CA TYR A 16 9.83 -6.78 30.15
C TYR A 16 10.21 -5.83 31.29
N THR A 17 11.52 -5.71 31.54
CA THR A 17 12.08 -4.89 32.61
C THR A 17 13.35 -4.18 32.15
N GLY A 18 13.83 -3.21 32.95
CA GLY A 18 15.09 -2.51 32.70
C GLY A 18 15.15 -1.81 31.34
N ILE A 19 16.25 -2.00 30.61
CA ILE A 19 16.53 -1.29 29.35
C ILE A 19 15.56 -1.64 28.23
N LEU A 20 15.00 -2.85 28.20
CA LEU A 20 14.05 -3.26 27.16
C LEU A 20 12.73 -2.49 27.31
N LYS A 21 12.20 -2.42 28.53
CA LYS A 21 11.02 -1.60 28.85
C LYS A 21 11.28 -0.12 28.61
N PHE A 22 12.46 0.38 29.00
CA PHE A 22 12.85 1.76 28.77
C PHE A 22 12.80 2.13 27.28
N LEU A 23 13.48 1.33 26.44
CA LEU A 23 13.54 1.56 24.99
C LEU A 23 12.16 1.41 24.34
N ASP A 24 11.35 0.45 24.78
CA ASP A 24 9.97 0.29 24.32
C ASP A 24 9.13 1.53 24.61
N VAL A 25 9.15 2.05 25.85
CA VAL A 25 8.43 3.26 26.24
C VAL A 25 8.91 4.46 25.41
N LEU A 26 10.22 4.68 25.34
CA LEU A 26 10.82 5.83 24.67
C LEU A 26 10.49 5.84 23.17
N LEU A 27 10.61 4.69 22.52
CA LEU A 27 10.45 4.55 21.07
C LEU A 27 9.00 4.23 20.64
N SER A 28 8.09 4.00 21.58
CA SER A 28 6.69 3.68 21.28
C SER A 28 6.03 4.77 20.44
N SER A 29 5.49 4.43 19.28
CA SER A 29 4.74 5.38 18.43
C SER A 29 3.27 5.54 18.83
N SER A 30 2.78 4.70 19.76
CA SER A 30 1.38 4.69 20.22
C SER A 30 1.16 5.38 21.56
N ARG A 31 2.20 5.51 22.40
CA ARG A 31 2.11 6.21 23.68
C ARG A 31 2.22 7.71 23.53
N ALA A 32 1.39 8.45 24.26
CA ALA A 32 1.45 9.89 24.29
C ALA A 32 2.77 10.38 24.93
N ALA A 33 3.30 11.52 24.48
CA ALA A 33 4.52 12.09 25.04
C ALA A 33 4.42 12.31 26.56
N ALA A 34 3.26 12.72 27.07
CA ALA A 34 3.01 12.89 28.50
C ALA A 34 3.06 11.56 29.28
N GLU A 35 2.59 10.47 28.69
CA GLU A 35 2.65 9.14 29.30
C GLU A 35 4.09 8.62 29.32
N LYS A 36 4.84 8.81 28.22
CA LYS A 36 6.27 8.49 28.18
C LYS A 36 7.04 9.26 29.24
N LYS A 37 6.81 10.57 29.33
CA LYS A 37 7.42 11.46 30.32
C LYS A 37 7.22 10.89 31.72
N LYS A 38 5.96 10.61 32.09
CA LYS A 38 5.59 10.05 33.38
C LYS A 38 6.34 8.75 33.69
N ILE A 39 6.38 7.81 32.76
CA ILE A 39 7.03 6.51 32.97
C ILE A 39 8.55 6.66 33.08
N LEU A 40 9.17 7.49 32.25
CA LEU A 40 10.61 7.75 32.28
C LEU A 40 11.03 8.42 33.61
N GLU A 41 10.21 9.33 34.13
CA GLU A 41 10.42 9.97 35.45
C GLU A 41 10.18 8.99 36.61
N GLU A 42 8.98 8.41 36.68
CA GLU A 42 8.52 7.65 37.86
C GLU A 42 9.19 6.27 37.96
N GLU A 43 9.37 5.57 36.83
CA GLU A 43 9.88 4.20 36.85
C GLU A 43 11.39 4.11 36.62
N PHE A 44 11.96 5.06 35.87
CA PHE A 44 13.37 5.03 35.47
C PHE A 44 14.19 6.17 36.07
N GLY A 45 13.57 7.11 36.80
CA GLY A 45 14.27 8.20 37.47
C GLY A 45 14.93 9.19 36.50
N VAL A 46 14.48 9.26 35.24
CA VAL A 46 15.02 10.20 34.26
C VAL A 46 14.44 11.58 34.53
N ALA A 47 15.28 12.51 34.97
CA ALA A 47 14.89 13.90 35.14
C ALA A 47 14.53 14.52 33.78
N MET A 48 13.26 14.89 33.57
CA MET A 48 12.83 15.54 32.34
C MET A 48 13.16 17.03 32.39
N SER A 49 14.25 17.41 31.73
CA SER A 49 14.49 18.81 31.39
C SER A 49 13.53 19.25 30.27
N GLU A 50 13.32 20.56 30.13
CA GLU A 50 12.54 21.12 29.02
C GLU A 50 13.11 20.72 27.64
N GLU A 51 14.43 20.56 27.55
CA GLU A 51 15.12 20.13 26.33
C GLU A 51 14.81 18.66 25.99
N LEU A 52 14.96 17.76 26.97
CA LEU A 52 14.67 16.34 26.78
C LEU A 52 13.18 16.10 26.48
N GLU A 53 12.29 16.86 27.13
CA GLU A 53 10.85 16.81 26.85
C GLU A 53 10.53 17.23 25.41
N ARG A 54 11.18 18.29 24.90
CA ARG A 54 11.03 18.71 23.50
C ARG A 54 11.54 17.64 22.53
N GLU A 55 12.69 17.03 22.79
CA GLU A 55 13.24 15.98 21.93
C GLU A 55 12.32 14.76 21.84
N VAL A 56 11.77 14.30 22.97
CA VAL A 56 10.81 13.19 23.00
C VAL A 56 9.54 13.52 22.20
N LEU A 57 9.05 14.77 22.29
CA LEU A 57 7.93 15.27 21.49
C LEU A 57 8.24 15.28 19.99
N ILE A 58 9.41 15.80 19.61
CA ILE A 58 9.84 15.85 18.21
C ILE A 58 9.95 14.44 17.63
N MET A 59 10.52 13.49 18.36
CA MET A 59 10.62 12.09 17.91
C MET A 59 9.24 11.45 17.69
N CYS A 60 8.28 11.70 18.60
CA CYS A 60 6.91 11.20 18.44
C CYS A 60 6.29 11.74 17.13
N ASN A 61 6.43 13.04 16.88
CA ASN A 61 5.91 13.68 15.67
C ASN A 61 6.65 13.25 14.40
N LEU A 62 7.97 13.01 14.48
CA LEU A 62 8.77 12.55 13.34
C LEU A 62 8.27 11.19 12.83
N SER A 63 8.03 10.24 13.74
CA SER A 63 7.50 8.92 13.35
C SER A 63 6.11 9.01 12.71
N GLN A 64 5.28 9.94 13.16
CA GLN A 64 3.97 10.22 12.57
C GLN A 64 4.10 10.88 11.19
N GLY A 65 5.05 11.81 11.04
CA GLY A 65 5.37 12.47 9.77
C GLY A 65 5.80 11.47 8.72
N VAL A 66 6.77 10.60 9.01
CA VAL A 66 7.24 9.53 8.10
C VAL A 66 6.09 8.60 7.70
N LYS A 67 5.23 8.22 8.66
CA LYS A 67 4.06 7.38 8.37
C LYS A 67 3.04 8.10 7.48
N ALA A 68 2.81 9.40 7.70
CA ALA A 68 1.88 10.20 6.92
C ALA A 68 2.40 10.40 5.48
N GLU A 69 3.67 10.76 5.33
CA GLU A 69 4.35 10.90 4.04
C GLU A 69 4.32 9.58 3.26
N GLY A 70 4.75 8.47 3.87
CA GLY A 70 4.71 7.16 3.21
C GLY A 70 3.29 6.72 2.84
N ARG A 71 2.26 7.12 3.60
CA ARG A 71 0.86 6.87 3.22
C ARG A 71 0.43 7.73 2.04
N GLU A 72 0.80 9.00 2.03
CA GLU A 72 0.50 9.92 0.93
C GLU A 72 1.17 9.47 -0.37
N GLU A 73 2.47 9.15 -0.32
CA GLU A 73 3.21 8.58 -1.44
C GLU A 73 2.58 7.27 -1.93
N GLY A 74 2.28 6.34 -1.02
CA GLY A 74 1.67 5.07 -1.37
C GLY A 74 0.30 5.21 -2.03
N ILE A 75 -0.53 6.18 -1.59
CA ILE A 75 -1.80 6.50 -2.24
C ILE A 75 -1.57 7.12 -3.62
N GLY A 76 -0.58 8.02 -3.74
CA GLY A 76 -0.21 8.64 -5.01
C GLY A 76 0.18 7.61 -6.05
N ILE A 77 1.14 6.75 -5.72
CA ILE A 77 1.62 5.66 -6.58
C ILE A 77 0.46 4.71 -6.94
N GLY A 78 -0.27 4.23 -5.94
CA GLY A 78 -1.36 3.28 -6.18
C GLY A 78 -2.48 3.85 -7.05
N ARG A 79 -2.76 5.16 -6.94
CA ARG A 79 -3.74 5.82 -7.79
C ARG A 79 -3.22 5.97 -9.22
N GLU A 80 -1.98 6.38 -9.41
CA GLU A 80 -1.37 6.55 -10.73
C GLU A 80 -1.31 5.21 -11.47
N GLU A 81 -0.79 4.17 -10.82
CA GLU A 81 -0.72 2.81 -11.38
C GLU A 81 -2.10 2.25 -11.66
N GLY A 82 -3.04 2.38 -10.72
CA GLY A 82 -4.41 1.89 -10.89
C GLY A 82 -5.15 2.55 -12.07
N ILE A 83 -4.95 3.86 -12.27
CA ILE A 83 -5.51 4.57 -13.43
C ILE A 83 -4.83 4.10 -14.72
N GLY A 84 -3.51 3.92 -14.72
CA GLY A 84 -2.75 3.44 -15.87
C GLY A 84 -3.23 2.07 -16.33
N ILE A 85 -3.21 1.09 -15.43
CA ILE A 85 -3.65 -0.30 -15.69
C ILE A 85 -5.11 -0.31 -16.14
N GLY A 86 -6.00 0.36 -15.40
CA GLY A 86 -7.42 0.38 -15.74
C GLY A 86 -7.72 1.02 -17.10
N ARG A 87 -6.93 2.03 -17.51
CA ARG A 87 -7.07 2.63 -18.84
C ARG A 87 -6.57 1.69 -19.94
N GLU A 88 -5.43 1.05 -19.75
CA GLU A 88 -4.87 0.10 -20.72
C GLU A 88 -5.79 -1.11 -20.91
N GLU A 89 -6.23 -1.74 -19.82
CA GLU A 89 -7.19 -2.84 -19.86
C GLU A 89 -8.52 -2.40 -20.47
N GLY A 90 -9.03 -1.24 -20.09
CA GLY A 90 -10.27 -0.69 -20.63
C GLY A 90 -10.22 -0.45 -22.15
N ILE A 91 -9.09 0.06 -22.66
CA ILE A 91 -8.86 0.21 -24.11
C ILE A 91 -8.82 -1.17 -24.77
N GLY A 92 -8.05 -2.12 -24.25
CA GLY A 92 -7.95 -3.47 -24.82
C GLY A 92 -9.30 -4.20 -24.87
N ILE A 93 -10.11 -4.09 -23.80
CA ILE A 93 -11.48 -4.63 -23.76
C ILE A 93 -12.37 -3.94 -24.80
N GLY A 94 -12.25 -2.61 -24.93
CA GLY A 94 -13.01 -1.81 -25.90
C GLY A 94 -12.70 -2.18 -27.35
N GLU A 95 -11.41 -2.29 -27.68
CA GLU A 95 -10.94 -2.71 -29.01
C GLU A 95 -11.41 -4.12 -29.34
N MET A 96 -11.28 -5.06 -28.40
CA MET A 96 -11.76 -6.42 -28.58
C MET A 96 -13.26 -6.46 -28.84
N ARG A 97 -14.07 -5.75 -28.04
CA ARG A 97 -15.53 -5.66 -28.23
C ARG A 97 -15.89 -5.04 -29.59
N MET A 98 -15.14 -4.04 -30.04
CA MET A 98 -15.33 -3.44 -31.36
C MET A 98 -15.07 -4.44 -32.48
N LEU A 99 -13.98 -5.20 -32.41
CA LEU A 99 -13.66 -6.24 -33.39
C LEU A 99 -14.74 -7.32 -33.44
N MET A 100 -15.22 -7.78 -32.29
CA MET A 100 -16.30 -8.76 -32.22
C MET A 100 -17.59 -8.24 -32.87
N ARG A 101 -17.95 -6.97 -32.62
CA ARG A 101 -19.14 -6.34 -33.22
C ARG A 101 -19.04 -6.25 -34.74
N LEU A 102 -17.91 -5.79 -35.28
CA LEU A 102 -17.69 -5.70 -36.73
C LEU A 102 -17.79 -7.07 -37.41
N VAL A 103 -17.35 -8.14 -36.73
CA VAL A 103 -17.50 -9.51 -37.24
C VAL A 103 -18.95 -9.96 -37.22
N GLN A 104 -19.72 -9.64 -36.17
CA GLN A 104 -21.15 -9.97 -36.10
C GLN A 104 -21.98 -9.22 -37.13
N GLU A 105 -21.65 -7.95 -37.40
CA GLU A 105 -22.31 -7.11 -38.40
C GLU A 105 -21.92 -7.51 -39.85
N GLY A 106 -20.89 -8.35 -40.00
CA GLY A 106 -20.39 -8.83 -41.30
C GLY A 106 -19.42 -7.86 -41.99
N ASP A 107 -19.09 -6.75 -41.34
CA ASP A 107 -18.18 -5.71 -41.84
C ASP A 107 -16.70 -6.14 -41.80
N LEU A 108 -16.37 -7.15 -40.98
CA LEU A 108 -15.02 -7.67 -40.84
C LEU A 108 -15.01 -9.21 -40.83
N LYS A 109 -14.05 -9.80 -41.54
CA LYS A 109 -13.83 -11.24 -41.51
C LYS A 109 -13.17 -11.68 -40.18
N PRO A 110 -13.59 -12.80 -39.57
CA PRO A 110 -13.01 -13.31 -38.33
C PRO A 110 -11.49 -13.46 -38.38
N GLU A 111 -10.93 -13.83 -39.54
CA GLU A 111 -9.48 -14.00 -39.72
C GLU A 111 -8.73 -12.68 -39.52
N ARG A 112 -9.27 -11.58 -40.07
CA ARG A 112 -8.67 -10.25 -39.96
C ARG A 112 -8.85 -9.65 -38.57
N ALA A 113 -9.94 -9.99 -37.89
CA ALA A 113 -10.19 -9.57 -36.52
C ALA A 113 -9.24 -10.27 -35.53
N ALA A 114 -9.05 -11.58 -35.68
CA ALA A 114 -8.11 -12.37 -34.88
C ALA A 114 -6.66 -11.88 -35.06
N GLU A 115 -6.27 -11.59 -36.32
CA GLU A 115 -4.97 -10.99 -36.63
C GLU A 115 -4.77 -9.64 -35.91
N LYS A 116 -5.76 -8.74 -35.97
CA LYS A 116 -5.72 -7.43 -35.28
C LYS A 116 -5.67 -7.56 -33.75
N ALA A 117 -6.28 -8.62 -33.22
CA ALA A 117 -6.27 -8.96 -31.80
C ALA A 117 -5.00 -9.74 -31.37
N ASN A 118 -4.06 -10.01 -32.29
CA ASN A 118 -2.86 -10.81 -32.05
C ASN A 118 -3.15 -12.20 -31.46
N MET A 119 -4.20 -12.87 -31.93
CA MET A 119 -4.59 -14.21 -31.49
C MET A 119 -5.01 -15.10 -32.67
N THR A 120 -5.19 -16.39 -32.41
CA THR A 120 -5.69 -17.31 -33.43
C THR A 120 -7.17 -17.10 -33.70
N VAL A 121 -7.62 -17.52 -34.88
CA VAL A 121 -9.05 -17.46 -35.26
C VAL A 121 -9.92 -18.27 -34.32
N GLU A 122 -9.42 -19.41 -33.85
CA GLU A 122 -10.15 -20.27 -32.90
C GLU A 122 -10.26 -19.62 -31.52
N GLU A 123 -9.20 -18.98 -31.01
CA GLU A 123 -9.26 -18.21 -29.76
C GLU A 123 -10.23 -17.03 -29.85
N PHE A 124 -10.22 -16.32 -30.99
CA PHE A 124 -11.12 -15.20 -31.23
C PHE A 124 -12.59 -15.64 -31.26
N LYS A 125 -12.91 -16.72 -32.00
CA LYS A 125 -14.26 -17.30 -32.03
C LYS A 125 -14.71 -17.76 -30.64
N LYS A 126 -13.83 -18.43 -29.89
CA LYS A 126 -14.10 -18.82 -28.51
C LYS A 126 -14.36 -17.61 -27.61
N ALA A 127 -13.62 -16.51 -27.77
CA ALA A 127 -13.85 -15.28 -27.02
C ALA A 127 -15.21 -14.65 -27.35
N MET A 128 -15.64 -14.69 -28.61
CA MET A 128 -16.97 -14.22 -29.05
C MET A 128 -18.10 -15.04 -28.43
N GLU A 129 -17.96 -16.36 -28.37
CA GLU A 129 -18.97 -17.26 -27.78
C GLU A 129 -19.15 -17.04 -26.27
N ASN A 130 -18.05 -16.72 -25.57
CA ASN A 130 -18.04 -16.55 -24.11
C ASN A 130 -18.33 -15.11 -23.65
N THR A 131 -18.39 -14.14 -24.56
CA THR A 131 -18.60 -12.73 -24.21
C THR A 131 -20.00 -12.28 -24.65
N PRO A 132 -20.97 -12.15 -23.73
CA PRO A 132 -22.26 -11.57 -24.08
C PRO A 132 -22.08 -10.08 -24.41
N LEU A 133 -22.35 -9.70 -25.67
CA LEU A 133 -22.27 -8.31 -26.15
C LEU A 133 -23.45 -7.44 -25.71
N GLN A 134 -24.41 -8.00 -24.96
CA GLN A 134 -25.52 -7.29 -24.34
C GLN A 134 -25.32 -7.19 -22.83
N ALA A 135 -24.85 -6.04 -22.37
CA ALA A 135 -25.03 -5.56 -21.00
C ALA A 135 -24.96 -4.02 -21.02
N VAL A 136 -26.12 -3.39 -21.24
CA VAL A 136 -26.46 -2.05 -20.74
C VAL A 136 -27.64 -2.24 -19.82
#